data_AF-A0AAJ3HNY4-F1
#
_entry.id   AF-A0AAJ3HNY4-F1
#
_cell.length_a   1.000
_cell.length_b   1.000
_cell.length_c   1.000
_cell.angle_alpha   90.00
_cell.angle_beta   90.00
_cell.angle_gamma   90.00
#
_symmetry.space_group_name_H-M   'P 1'
#
loop_
_entity.id
_entity.type
_entity.pdbx_description
1 polymer ?
#
loop_
_entity_poly.entity_id
_entity_poly.type
_entity_poly.pdbx_seq_one_letter_code
_entity_poly.pdbx_strand_id
1 'polypeptide(L)'
;MAILEIHVTGDPVLHSVARPVTTVDDDLRRLVADMYETMDLAPGVGLAAPQVGVPLRLFVYSYEDDDGQPWRGVAINPVLWISPPPVGELDEEAESEGCLSVPGERHPLRRAEAAMLIGTDLEGDPVELRVVGWRARILQHEFDHLNGVLYVDRLELPHSRRAAKAIRKAGWGVPGISWLPGRDDLEG
;
A
#
# COMPACT_ATOMS: atom_id res chain seq x y z
N MET A 1 13.41 17.68 0.87
CA MET A 1 12.26 16.78 0.81
C MET A 1 11.89 16.46 2.26
N ALA A 2 10.64 16.05 2.48
CA ALA A 2 10.03 15.96 3.80
C ALA A 2 9.46 14.56 4.03
N ILE A 3 9.51 14.12 5.29
CA ILE A 3 8.87 12.87 5.71
C ILE A 3 7.40 13.17 6.02
N LEU A 4 6.52 12.42 5.39
CA LEU A 4 5.07 12.56 5.53
C LEU A 4 4.57 11.70 6.69
N GLU A 5 3.53 12.17 7.37
CA GLU A 5 2.82 11.34 8.33
C GLU A 5 2.02 10.26 7.59
N ILE A 6 2.06 9.03 8.11
CA ILE A 6 1.28 7.91 7.62
C ILE A 6 0.02 7.78 8.46
N HIS A 7 -1.14 7.86 7.81
CA HIS A 7 -2.45 7.72 8.43
C HIS A 7 -2.73 6.27 8.79
N VAL A 8 -3.38 6.08 9.94
CA VAL A 8 -3.77 4.79 10.49
C VAL A 8 -5.25 4.51 10.22
N THR A 9 -5.61 3.23 10.09
CA THR A 9 -6.98 2.78 9.86
C THR A 9 -7.99 3.45 10.79
N GLY A 10 -9.08 3.95 10.20
CA GLY A 10 -10.05 4.82 10.85
C GLY A 10 -10.11 6.21 10.23
N ASP A 11 -9.01 6.65 9.59
CA ASP A 11 -9.02 7.88 8.80
C ASP A 11 -9.87 7.72 7.52
N PRO A 12 -10.86 8.61 7.27
CA PRO A 12 -11.72 8.54 6.09
C PRO A 12 -10.99 8.50 4.75
N VAL A 13 -9.78 9.08 4.67
CA VAL A 13 -8.98 9.09 3.43
C VAL A 13 -8.58 7.67 2.99
N LEU A 14 -8.37 6.76 3.95
CA LEU A 14 -7.99 5.37 3.70
C LEU A 14 -9.17 4.49 3.25
N HIS A 15 -10.40 4.98 3.47
CA HIS A 15 -11.66 4.25 3.26
C HIS A 15 -12.51 4.87 2.13
N SER A 16 -11.88 5.69 1.29
CA SER A 16 -12.52 6.39 0.17
C SER A 16 -11.78 6.13 -1.13
N VAL A 17 -12.51 6.02 -2.24
CA VAL A 17 -11.90 5.87 -3.58
C VAL A 17 -11.10 7.12 -3.92
N ALA A 18 -9.82 6.94 -4.24
CA ALA A 18 -8.91 8.02 -4.58
C ALA A 18 -9.27 8.66 -5.93
N ARG A 19 -9.13 9.99 -6.01
CA ARG A 19 -9.49 10.75 -7.22
C ARG A 19 -8.40 10.62 -8.29
N PRO A 20 -8.76 10.54 -9.58
CA PRO A 20 -7.76 10.55 -10.64
C PRO A 20 -6.85 11.78 -10.58
N VAL A 21 -5.57 11.58 -10.85
CA VAL A 21 -4.62 12.66 -11.11
C VAL A 21 -4.92 13.23 -12.49
N THR A 22 -5.17 14.54 -12.57
CA THR A 22 -5.49 15.22 -13.84
C THR A 22 -4.32 16.02 -14.41
N THR A 23 -3.32 16.33 -13.59
CA THR A 23 -2.18 17.18 -13.96
C THR A 23 -0.96 16.73 -13.18
N VAL A 24 0.18 16.63 -13.86
CA VAL A 24 1.48 16.37 -13.25
C VAL A 24 2.27 17.67 -13.22
N ASP A 25 2.26 18.32 -12.07
CA ASP A 25 2.97 19.57 -11.79
C ASP A 25 4.10 19.36 -10.77
N ASP A 26 4.79 20.44 -10.41
CA ASP A 26 5.89 20.40 -9.45
C ASP A 26 5.45 19.99 -8.04
N ASP A 27 4.18 20.21 -7.70
CA ASP A 27 3.61 19.80 -6.42
C ASP A 27 3.40 18.28 -6.37
N LEU A 28 2.90 17.68 -7.46
CA LEU A 28 2.81 16.23 -7.57
C LEU A 28 4.19 15.56 -7.58
N ARG A 29 5.16 16.16 -8.29
CA ARG A 29 6.55 15.65 -8.31
C ARG A 29 7.17 15.67 -6.91
N ARG A 30 6.94 16.75 -6.16
CA ARG A 30 7.40 16.86 -4.78
C ARG A 30 6.71 15.85 -3.87
N LEU A 31 5.40 15.67 -4.00
CA LEU A 31 4.67 14.64 -3.26
C LEU A 31 5.25 13.24 -3.52
N VAL A 32 5.47 12.87 -4.77
CA VAL A 32 6.05 11.55 -5.11
C VAL A 32 7.45 11.39 -4.50
N ALA A 33 8.27 12.44 -4.52
CA ALA A 33 9.59 12.41 -3.92
C ALA A 33 9.55 12.29 -2.38
N ASP A 34 8.65 13.02 -1.72
CA ASP A 34 8.42 12.92 -0.28
C ASP A 34 7.83 11.54 0.10
N MET A 35 6.97 10.96 -0.73
CA MET A 35 6.45 9.59 -0.56
C MET A 35 7.55 8.54 -0.66
N TYR A 36 8.50 8.71 -1.59
CA TYR A 36 9.67 7.84 -1.68
C TYR A 36 10.53 7.91 -0.41
N GLU A 37 10.87 9.10 0.09
CA GLU A 37 11.64 9.23 1.34
C GLU A 37 10.89 8.67 2.55
N THR A 38 9.57 8.91 2.62
CA THR A 38 8.72 8.39 3.69
C THR A 38 8.68 6.86 3.67
N MET A 39 8.53 6.27 2.49
CA MET A 39 8.53 4.82 2.30
C MET A 39 9.90 4.21 2.61
N ASP A 40 11.01 4.89 2.28
CA ASP A 40 12.37 4.37 2.55
C ASP A 40 12.74 4.41 4.03
N LEU A 41 12.19 5.35 4.81
CA LEU A 41 12.35 5.41 6.27
C LEU A 41 11.39 4.48 7.01
N ALA A 42 10.23 4.20 6.43
CA ALA A 42 9.38 3.12 6.88
C ALA A 42 9.94 1.77 6.36
N PRO A 43 9.69 0.64 7.01
CA PRO A 43 10.04 -0.68 6.46
C PRO A 43 9.04 -1.12 5.36
N GLY A 44 8.65 -0.20 4.47
CA GLY A 44 7.63 -0.39 3.43
C GLY A 44 8.20 -0.73 2.06
N VAL A 45 7.45 -1.50 1.27
CA VAL A 45 7.79 -1.82 -0.14
C VAL A 45 6.85 -1.14 -1.15
N GLY A 46 5.88 -0.38 -0.62
CA GLY A 46 4.92 0.42 -1.36
C GLY A 46 4.29 1.47 -0.43
N LEU A 47 3.85 2.58 -1.02
CA LEU A 47 3.14 3.64 -0.31
C LEU A 47 2.18 4.34 -1.28
N ALA A 48 0.88 4.24 -0.99
CA ALA A 48 -0.18 4.91 -1.72
C ALA A 48 -0.44 6.33 -1.20
N ALA A 49 -0.76 7.27 -2.08
CA ALA A 49 -1.01 8.66 -1.70
C ALA A 49 -2.10 8.82 -0.61
N PRO A 50 -3.20 8.01 -0.58
CA PRO A 50 -4.16 8.06 0.52
C PRO A 50 -3.54 7.78 1.90
N GLN A 51 -2.47 6.97 1.97
CA GLN A 51 -1.79 6.68 3.24
C GLN A 51 -1.11 7.89 3.84
N VAL A 52 -0.74 8.88 3.03
CA VAL A 52 -0.17 10.17 3.48
C VAL A 52 -1.20 11.30 3.42
N GLY A 53 -2.49 10.96 3.49
CA GLY A 53 -3.57 11.95 3.57
C GLY A 53 -3.95 12.59 2.23
N VAL A 54 -3.36 12.14 1.12
CA VAL A 54 -3.60 12.72 -0.21
C VAL A 54 -4.55 11.83 -1.02
N PRO A 55 -5.82 12.23 -1.27
CA PRO A 55 -6.81 11.40 -1.94
C PRO A 55 -6.64 11.42 -3.48
N LEU A 56 -5.43 11.11 -3.95
CA LEU A 56 -5.06 11.01 -5.36
C LEU A 56 -4.73 9.57 -5.74
N ARG A 57 -5.07 9.20 -6.97
CA ARG A 57 -4.95 7.85 -7.49
C ARG A 57 -3.53 7.57 -7.97
N LEU A 58 -2.58 7.50 -7.04
CA LEU A 58 -1.19 7.13 -7.32
C LEU A 58 -0.55 6.41 -6.12
N PHE A 59 0.46 5.60 -6.40
CA PHE A 59 1.33 5.02 -5.38
C PHE A 59 2.76 4.93 -5.89
N VAL A 60 3.70 4.87 -4.95
CA VAL A 60 5.10 4.51 -5.20
C VAL A 60 5.36 3.07 -4.74
N TYR A 61 6.33 2.41 -5.35
CA TYR A 61 6.79 1.08 -4.95
C TYR A 61 8.32 1.01 -5.02
N SER A 62 8.91 0.21 -4.14
CA SER A 62 10.35 -0.08 -4.13
C SER A 62 10.58 -1.44 -3.49
N TYR A 63 11.17 -2.36 -4.24
CA TYR A 63 11.49 -3.70 -3.78
C TYR A 63 12.76 -4.19 -4.46
N GLU A 64 13.64 -4.82 -3.70
CA GLU A 64 14.82 -5.52 -4.23
C GLU A 64 14.52 -7.02 -4.22
N ASP A 65 14.71 -7.70 -5.34
CA ASP A 65 14.55 -9.16 -5.38
C ASP A 65 15.78 -9.90 -4.82
N ASP A 66 15.68 -11.23 -4.72
CA ASP A 66 16.72 -12.07 -4.13
C ASP A 66 18.07 -12.00 -4.89
N ASP A 67 18.05 -11.55 -6.15
CA ASP A 67 19.25 -11.33 -6.98
C ASP A 67 19.84 -9.91 -6.82
N GLY A 68 19.27 -9.10 -5.93
CA GLY A 68 19.70 -7.71 -5.69
C GLY A 68 19.25 -6.73 -6.78
N GLN A 69 18.27 -7.10 -7.62
CA GLN A 69 17.80 -6.22 -8.69
C GLN A 69 16.72 -5.27 -8.17
N PRO A 70 16.95 -3.94 -8.22
CA PRO A 70 15.99 -2.98 -7.72
C PRO A 70 14.79 -2.87 -8.66
N TRP A 71 13.60 -2.87 -8.07
CA TRP A 71 12.34 -2.59 -8.73
C TRP A 71 11.64 -1.43 -8.03
N ARG A 72 11.76 -0.24 -8.62
CA ARG A 72 11.26 1.01 -8.05
C ARG A 72 10.54 1.83 -9.10
N GLY A 73 9.44 2.46 -8.72
CA GLY A 73 8.68 3.30 -9.63
C GLY A 73 7.43 3.91 -9.00
N VAL A 74 6.72 4.68 -9.82
CA VAL A 74 5.47 5.33 -9.47
C VAL A 74 4.42 4.93 -10.52
N ALA A 75 3.21 4.66 -10.06
CA ALA A 75 2.09 4.37 -10.92
C ALA A 75 0.99 5.40 -10.69
N ILE A 76 0.73 6.22 -11.71
CA ILE A 76 -0.33 7.24 -11.70
C ILE A 76 -1.54 6.72 -12.47
N ASN A 77 -2.72 6.92 -11.88
CA ASN A 77 -4.01 6.44 -12.38
C ASN A 77 -4.01 4.96 -12.79
N PRO A 78 -3.44 4.03 -11.99
CA PRO A 78 -3.31 2.66 -12.42
C PRO A 78 -4.67 1.96 -12.57
N VAL A 79 -4.69 0.99 -13.47
CA VAL A 79 -5.69 -0.06 -13.61
C VAL A 79 -4.99 -1.41 -13.44
N LEU A 80 -5.61 -2.31 -12.69
CA LEU A 80 -5.03 -3.60 -12.33
C LEU A 80 -5.88 -4.76 -12.86
N TRP A 81 -5.22 -5.72 -13.50
CA TRP A 81 -5.76 -7.04 -13.83
C TRP A 81 -4.98 -8.08 -13.04
N ILE A 82 -5.67 -9.10 -12.54
CA ILE A 82 -5.09 -10.16 -11.73
C ILE A 82 -5.52 -11.53 -12.24
N SER A 83 -4.70 -12.54 -12.01
CA SER A 83 -5.12 -13.93 -12.15
C SER A 83 -6.15 -14.30 -11.07
N PRO A 84 -6.92 -15.38 -11.24
CA PRO A 84 -7.65 -15.96 -10.12
C PRO A 84 -6.67 -16.32 -8.98
N PRO A 85 -7.01 -16.01 -7.71
CA PRO A 85 -6.23 -16.48 -6.57
C PRO A 85 -6.25 -18.01 -6.46
N PRO A 86 -5.17 -18.64 -5.95
CA PRO A 86 -5.15 -20.07 -5.73
C PRO A 86 -6.17 -20.50 -4.67
N VAL A 87 -6.57 -21.77 -4.70
CA VAL A 87 -7.50 -22.37 -3.72
C VAL A 87 -6.72 -23.30 -2.80
N GLY A 88 -7.05 -23.27 -1.50
CA GLY A 88 -6.40 -24.12 -0.49
C GLY A 88 -6.35 -23.45 0.87
N GLU A 89 -5.76 -24.11 1.86
CA GLU A 89 -5.51 -23.53 3.18
C GLU A 89 -4.46 -22.42 3.10
N LEU A 90 -4.61 -21.38 3.93
CA LEU A 90 -3.66 -20.27 4.02
C LEU A 90 -2.36 -20.72 4.69
N ASP A 91 -1.24 -20.24 4.15
CA ASP A 91 0.06 -20.34 4.81
C ASP A 91 0.27 -19.10 5.69
N GLU A 92 0.37 -19.29 7.00
CA GLU A 92 0.49 -18.19 7.98
C GLU A 92 1.77 -17.36 7.80
N GLU A 93 2.84 -17.95 7.27
CA GLU A 93 4.13 -17.29 7.09
C GLU A 93 4.30 -16.77 5.66
N ALA A 94 4.12 -17.64 4.66
CA ALA A 94 4.36 -17.30 3.26
C ALA A 94 3.32 -16.33 2.67
N GLU A 95 2.12 -16.25 3.26
CA GLU A 95 1.08 -15.31 2.84
C GLU A 95 0.88 -14.14 3.81
N SER A 96 1.80 -13.99 4.77
CA SER A 96 1.78 -12.91 5.76
C SER A 96 1.89 -11.54 5.09
N GLU A 97 0.85 -10.72 5.29
CA GLU A 97 0.75 -9.37 4.78
C GLU A 97 0.55 -8.38 5.93
N GLY A 98 1.20 -7.22 5.83
CA GLY A 98 1.07 -6.09 6.75
C GLY A 98 0.84 -4.79 5.99
N CYS A 99 0.59 -3.71 6.71
CA CYS A 99 0.33 -2.40 6.14
C CYS A 99 0.83 -1.30 7.10
N LEU A 100 1.50 -0.29 6.57
CA LEU A 100 1.94 0.88 7.35
C LEU A 100 0.76 1.65 7.97
N SER A 101 -0.45 1.51 7.41
CA SER A 101 -1.69 2.09 7.96
C SER A 101 -2.41 1.17 8.97
N VAL A 102 -1.88 -0.02 9.26
CA VAL A 102 -2.29 -0.90 10.37
C VAL A 102 -1.01 -1.41 11.05
N PRO A 103 -0.25 -0.50 11.68
CA PRO A 103 1.16 -0.75 12.01
C PRO A 103 1.31 -1.90 13.01
N GLY A 104 2.36 -2.71 12.84
CA GLY A 104 2.68 -3.85 13.72
C GLY A 104 1.77 -5.08 13.58
N GLU A 105 0.67 -5.01 12.82
CA GLU A 105 -0.21 -6.17 12.58
C GLU A 105 0.12 -6.87 11.26
N ARG A 106 0.16 -8.21 11.31
CA ARG A 106 0.38 -9.06 10.14
C ARG A 106 -0.54 -10.27 10.18
N HIS A 107 -1.17 -10.56 9.05
CA HIS A 107 -2.08 -11.70 8.91
C HIS A 107 -1.93 -12.33 7.52
N PRO A 108 -2.14 -13.65 7.40
CA PRO A 108 -2.14 -14.28 6.10
C PRO A 108 -3.31 -13.78 5.25
N LEU A 109 -3.00 -13.38 4.03
CA LEU A 109 -3.97 -12.97 3.02
C LEU A 109 -3.57 -13.56 1.68
N ARG A 110 -4.44 -14.38 1.10
CA ARG A 110 -4.22 -14.90 -0.24
C ARG A 110 -4.41 -13.81 -1.29
N ARG A 111 -3.42 -13.68 -2.17
CA ARG A 111 -3.43 -12.78 -3.32
C ARG A 111 -3.39 -13.58 -4.61
N ALA A 112 -3.72 -12.93 -5.72
CA ALA A 112 -3.46 -13.50 -7.03
C ALA A 112 -1.95 -13.63 -7.26
N GLU A 113 -1.55 -14.74 -7.88
CA GLU A 113 -0.14 -15.01 -8.17
C GLU A 113 0.42 -14.09 -9.26
N ALA A 114 -0.40 -13.70 -10.23
CA ALA A 114 0.01 -12.82 -11.32
C ALA A 114 -0.83 -11.54 -11.36
N ALA A 115 -0.17 -10.42 -11.65
CA ALA A 115 -0.80 -9.13 -11.83
C ALA A 115 -0.24 -8.40 -13.06
N MET A 116 -1.12 -7.68 -13.75
CA MET A 116 -0.78 -6.73 -14.80
C MET A 116 -1.32 -5.36 -14.40
N LEU A 117 -0.46 -4.36 -14.34
CA LEU A 117 -0.82 -2.98 -14.04
C LEU A 117 -0.52 -2.09 -15.24
N ILE A 118 -1.45 -1.21 -15.57
CA ILE A 118 -1.28 -0.17 -16.59
C ILE A 118 -1.58 1.18 -15.95
N GLY A 119 -0.72 2.17 -16.17
CA GLY A 119 -0.89 3.55 -15.73
C GLY A 119 0.06 4.48 -16.49
N THR A 120 0.42 5.60 -15.86
CA THR A 120 1.49 6.48 -16.36
C THR A 120 2.49 6.79 -15.26
N ASP A 121 3.67 7.28 -15.65
CA ASP A 121 4.65 7.86 -14.72
C ASP A 121 4.49 9.38 -14.60
N LEU A 122 5.49 10.03 -13.99
CA LEU A 122 5.54 11.47 -13.81
C LEU A 122 5.80 12.23 -15.12
N GLU A 123 6.36 11.58 -16.14
CA GLU A 123 6.64 12.16 -17.44
C GLU A 123 5.41 12.06 -18.36
N GLY A 124 4.40 11.29 -17.92
CA GLY A 124 3.21 10.98 -18.69
C GLY A 124 3.41 9.78 -19.63
N ASP A 125 4.56 9.11 -19.52
CA ASP A 125 4.87 7.94 -20.31
C ASP A 125 4.07 6.73 -19.79
N PRO A 126 3.64 5.80 -20.67
CA PRO A 126 2.91 4.62 -20.25
C PRO A 126 3.75 3.70 -19.37
N VAL A 127 3.18 3.30 -18.23
CA VAL A 127 3.74 2.26 -17.35
C VAL A 127 2.93 0.98 -17.54
N GLU A 128 3.58 -0.09 -17.98
CA GLU A 128 3.00 -1.45 -18.04
C GLU A 128 3.87 -2.41 -17.24
N LEU A 129 3.32 -2.95 -16.16
CA LEU A 129 4.01 -3.89 -15.28
C LEU A 129 3.31 -5.25 -15.33
N ARG A 130 4.04 -6.29 -15.70
CA ARG A 130 3.58 -7.69 -15.65
C ARG A 130 4.45 -8.43 -14.65
N VAL A 131 3.88 -8.79 -13.52
CA VAL A 131 4.61 -9.32 -12.37
C VAL A 131 3.94 -10.55 -11.79
N VAL A 132 4.71 -11.34 -11.07
CA VAL A 132 4.25 -12.53 -10.32
C VAL A 132 4.72 -12.47 -8.87
N GLY A 133 4.22 -13.37 -8.03
CA GLY A 133 4.63 -13.56 -6.65
C GLY A 133 4.55 -12.28 -5.81
N TRP A 134 5.64 -11.97 -5.10
CA TRP A 134 5.67 -10.84 -4.16
C TRP A 134 5.40 -9.48 -4.83
N ARG A 135 5.95 -9.25 -6.02
CA ARG A 135 5.67 -8.01 -6.78
C ARG A 135 4.19 -7.90 -7.15
N ALA A 136 3.53 -9.02 -7.49
CA ALA A 136 2.08 -9.03 -7.73
C ALA A 136 1.28 -8.70 -6.47
N ARG A 137 1.71 -9.19 -5.30
CA ARG A 137 1.11 -8.83 -4.00
C ARG A 137 1.23 -7.34 -3.72
N ILE A 138 2.41 -6.75 -3.91
CA ILE A 138 2.63 -5.30 -3.73
C ILE A 138 1.64 -4.51 -4.59
N LEU A 139 1.56 -4.79 -5.91
CA LEU A 139 0.64 -4.05 -6.78
C LEU A 139 -0.83 -4.19 -6.38
N GLN A 140 -1.25 -5.37 -5.93
CA GLN A 140 -2.60 -5.58 -5.42
C GLN A 140 -2.88 -4.79 -4.15
N HIS A 141 -1.92 -4.74 -3.22
CA HIS A 141 -2.02 -3.99 -1.97
C HIS A 141 -2.14 -2.48 -2.23
N GLU A 142 -1.22 -1.93 -3.01
CA GLU A 142 -1.23 -0.50 -3.31
C GLU A 142 -2.48 -0.09 -4.10
N PHE A 143 -2.93 -0.94 -5.03
CA PHE A 143 -4.15 -0.68 -5.77
C PHE A 143 -5.39 -0.70 -4.88
N ASP A 144 -5.44 -1.54 -3.84
CA ASP A 144 -6.53 -1.56 -2.87
C ASP A 144 -6.65 -0.23 -2.11
N HIS A 145 -5.52 0.34 -1.68
CA HIS A 145 -5.50 1.66 -1.05
C HIS A 145 -6.14 2.73 -1.94
N LEU A 146 -5.89 2.68 -3.25
CA LEU A 146 -6.51 3.62 -4.19
C LEU A 146 -8.03 3.46 -4.34
N ASN A 147 -8.57 2.32 -3.90
CA ASN A 147 -10.01 2.04 -3.89
C ASN A 147 -10.62 2.17 -2.49
N GLY A 148 -9.85 2.65 -1.51
CA GLY A 148 -10.32 2.79 -0.13
C GLY A 148 -10.47 1.45 0.58
N VAL A 149 -9.62 0.47 0.26
CA VAL A 149 -9.62 -0.88 0.84
C VAL A 149 -8.27 -1.13 1.50
N LEU A 150 -8.28 -1.57 2.76
CA LEU A 150 -7.09 -2.05 3.44
C LEU A 150 -7.03 -3.58 3.39
N TYR A 151 -5.83 -4.15 3.54
CA TYR A 151 -5.68 -5.61 3.53
C TYR A 151 -6.54 -6.30 4.62
N VAL A 152 -6.72 -5.65 5.78
CA VAL A 152 -7.57 -6.14 6.88
C VAL A 152 -9.03 -6.32 6.49
N ASP A 153 -9.52 -5.57 5.50
CA ASP A 153 -10.89 -5.66 5.00
C ASP A 153 -11.11 -6.89 4.11
N ARG A 154 -10.01 -7.49 3.62
CA ARG A 154 -10.02 -8.70 2.79
C ARG A 154 -9.85 -9.99 3.59
N LEU A 155 -9.53 -9.89 4.88
CA LEU A 155 -9.23 -11.06 5.71
C LEU A 155 -10.49 -11.93 5.93
N GLU A 156 -10.30 -13.23 5.84
CA GLU A 156 -11.32 -14.21 6.23
C GLU A 156 -11.24 -14.53 7.74
N LEU A 157 -12.24 -15.24 8.26
CA LEU A 157 -12.15 -15.79 9.61
C LEU A 157 -11.05 -16.87 9.69
N PRO A 158 -10.26 -16.93 10.77
CA PRO A 158 -10.36 -16.14 11.99
C PRO A 158 -9.57 -14.81 11.98
N HIS A 159 -8.81 -14.53 10.92
CA HIS A 159 -7.85 -13.42 10.85
C HIS A 159 -8.52 -12.04 10.94
N SER A 160 -9.66 -11.84 10.27
CA SER A 160 -10.41 -10.56 10.38
C SER A 160 -10.85 -10.24 11.81
N ARG A 161 -11.22 -11.26 12.60
CA ARG A 161 -11.54 -11.08 14.02
C ARG A 161 -10.31 -10.72 14.86
N ARG A 162 -9.15 -11.27 14.53
CA ARG A 162 -7.88 -10.95 15.20
C ARG A 162 -7.49 -9.50 14.91
N ALA A 163 -7.49 -9.10 13.63
CA ALA A 163 -7.23 -7.73 13.19
C ALA A 163 -8.18 -6.72 13.87
N ALA A 164 -9.49 -6.96 13.84
CA ALA A 164 -10.47 -6.07 14.47
C ALA A 164 -10.28 -5.94 16.00
N LYS A 165 -9.83 -7.01 16.66
CA LYS A 165 -9.50 -6.97 18.10
C LYS A 165 -8.25 -6.14 18.36
N ALA A 166 -7.22 -6.27 17.52
CA ALA A 166 -5.99 -5.49 17.62
C ALA A 166 -6.24 -3.99 17.39
N ILE A 167 -6.92 -3.64 16.28
CA ILE A 167 -7.32 -2.27 15.93
C ILE A 167 -8.05 -1.61 17.11
N ARG A 168 -9.05 -2.30 17.68
CA ARG A 168 -9.79 -1.79 18.84
C ARG A 168 -8.90 -1.62 20.08
N LYS A 169 -7.98 -2.57 20.34
CA LYS A 169 -7.07 -2.51 21.50
C LYS A 169 -6.10 -1.34 21.38
N ALA A 170 -5.66 -1.02 20.17
CA ALA A 170 -4.77 0.10 19.89
C ALA A 170 -5.50 1.46 19.87
N GLY A 171 -6.82 1.48 19.99
CA GLY A 171 -7.62 2.71 19.91
C GLY A 171 -7.76 3.26 18.49
N TRP A 172 -7.45 2.45 17.47
CA TRP A 172 -7.62 2.79 16.06
C TRP A 172 -9.07 2.57 15.60
N GLY A 173 -9.35 2.87 14.33
CA GLY A 173 -10.70 2.84 13.76
C GLY A 173 -11.47 4.14 13.96
N VAL A 174 -10.78 5.21 14.36
CA VAL A 174 -11.29 6.59 14.44
C VAL A 174 -10.41 7.54 13.62
N PRO A 175 -10.93 8.68 13.14
CA PRO A 175 -10.15 9.64 12.36
C PRO A 175 -9.02 10.30 13.15
N GLY A 176 -8.02 10.80 12.44
CA GLY A 176 -6.99 11.69 13.00
C GLY A 176 -5.85 10.98 13.72
N ILE A 177 -5.66 9.68 13.48
CA ILE A 177 -4.51 8.92 13.97
C ILE A 177 -3.51 8.77 12.83
N SER A 178 -2.30 9.26 13.04
CA SER A 178 -1.17 9.15 12.13
C SER A 178 0.12 8.91 12.93
N TRP A 179 1.19 8.55 12.22
CA TRP A 179 2.53 8.41 12.79
C TRP A 179 3.60 8.88 11.81
N LEU A 180 4.74 9.31 12.31
CA LEU A 180 5.84 9.86 11.52
C LEU A 180 7.02 8.88 11.46
N PRO A 181 7.34 8.29 10.29
CA PRO A 181 8.51 7.43 10.12
C PRO A 181 9.82 8.11 10.56
N GLY A 182 10.70 7.34 11.20
CA GLY A 182 11.96 7.84 11.75
C GLY A 182 11.85 8.64 13.05
N ARG A 183 10.64 8.93 13.53
CA ARG A 183 10.38 9.55 14.84
C ARG A 183 9.56 8.66 15.77
N ASP A 184 8.47 8.10 15.26
CA ASP A 184 7.58 7.22 16.01
C ASP A 184 7.91 5.76 15.70
N ASP A 185 7.80 4.90 16.72
CA ASP A 185 8.06 3.46 16.60
C ASP A 185 6.77 2.66 16.84
N LEU A 186 6.00 2.47 15.76
CA LEU A 186 4.75 1.69 15.78
C LEU A 186 4.87 0.36 15.02
N GLU A 187 5.98 0.14 14.31
CA GLU A 187 6.28 -1.12 13.62
C GLU A 187 6.94 -2.15 14.57
N GLY A 188 7.58 -1.69 15.66
CA GLY A 188 8.14 -2.53 16.73
C GLY A 188 9.62 -2.86 16.56
#